data_AF-A0A935JE36-F1
#
_entry.id   AF-A0A935JE36-F1
#
_cell.length_a   1.000
_cell.length_b   1.000
_cell.length_c   1.000
_cell.angle_alpha   90.00
_cell.angle_beta   90.00
_cell.angle_gamma   90.00
#
_symmetry.space_group_name_H-M   'P 1'
#
loop_
_entity.id
_entity.type
_entity.pdbx_description
1 polymer ?
#
loop_
_entity_poly.entity_id
_entity_poly.type
_entity_poly.pdbx_seq_one_letter_code
_entity_poly.pdbx_strand_id
1 'polypeptide(L)'
;MTLYTKNVLKKNREKFYRNVVNNVILKNLSDSLTANNEEAWANAFDAIALIQYKSAFVNTQIDKAVVLFPNLSSNYQRSLLDLLNAQYPVKYIGPVKKYLNVISNDKVFAMAANYILNSGNEDDAVYIEYLTQERMSMYKENPYYQQIYYQASLYNKKNAVPELSGFFQKNYLPGNVLLISLQRKNRNYPGLVLIRDANGNFVRDSNGNIFHVPQLARSISNMPGYISNGNTPEGIFRMDGFEVSNNAFIGPSVNVQMQMPFEDKASHFYKEVNKVDSVWEKEDYKKLLPQNFQNYYPVYQAYFAGMLGRTEIIAHGSTVNPQFYTGETYYPFTPTAGCLVTKETWSEETGKLQYSDQYSLVEMLRKSGGAKGYAIVINISDEQRPVTLPDVLPYLEKN
;
A
#
# COMPACT_ATOMS: atom_id res chain seq x y z
N MET A 1 29.06 -5.69 0.04
CA MET A 1 28.13 -4.77 0.74
C MET A 1 28.16 -5.09 2.22
N THR A 2 28.27 -4.09 3.10
CA THR A 2 28.56 -4.27 4.54
C THR A 2 27.43 -3.80 5.45
N LEU A 3 26.17 -3.87 4.98
CA LEU A 3 25.02 -3.56 5.83
C LEU A 3 24.80 -4.67 6.86
N TYR A 4 24.52 -4.25 8.11
CA TYR A 4 24.32 -5.13 9.25
C TYR A 4 23.13 -4.64 10.07
N THR A 5 22.33 -5.60 10.57
CA THR A 5 21.35 -5.33 11.62
C THR A 5 21.26 -6.52 12.56
N LYS A 6 21.16 -6.26 13.86
CA LYS A 6 20.94 -7.32 14.85
C LYS A 6 19.54 -7.91 14.78
N ASN A 7 18.56 -7.20 14.21
CA ASN A 7 17.14 -7.60 14.24
C ASN A 7 16.88 -8.90 13.46
N VAL A 8 17.74 -9.21 12.49
CA VAL A 8 17.61 -10.39 11.64
C VAL A 8 18.34 -11.61 12.20
N LEU A 9 19.11 -11.46 13.28
CA LEU A 9 19.77 -12.58 13.94
C LEU A 9 18.72 -13.57 14.47
N LYS A 10 18.94 -14.87 14.29
CA LYS A 10 18.00 -15.93 14.66
C LYS A 10 17.49 -15.78 16.10
N LYS A 11 18.42 -15.62 17.05
CA LYS A 11 18.11 -15.42 18.48
C LYS A 11 17.21 -14.20 18.72
N ASN A 12 17.41 -13.11 17.98
CA ASN A 12 16.63 -11.89 18.12
C ASN A 12 15.25 -12.02 17.47
N ARG A 13 15.13 -12.69 16.32
CA ARG A 13 13.83 -13.03 15.71
C ARG A 13 12.99 -13.94 16.60
N GLU A 14 13.59 -14.98 17.17
CA GLU A 14 12.91 -15.86 18.11
C GLU A 14 12.50 -15.14 19.40
N LYS A 15 13.36 -14.26 19.93
CA LYS A 15 13.03 -13.43 21.10
C LYS A 15 11.88 -12.48 20.77
N PHE A 16 11.92 -11.82 19.62
CA PHE A 16 10.84 -10.94 19.14
C PHE A 16 9.53 -11.71 19.05
N TYR A 17 9.51 -12.85 18.36
CA TYR A 17 8.31 -13.68 18.21
C TYR A 17 7.72 -14.10 19.56
N ARG A 18 8.54 -14.66 20.47
CA ARG A 18 8.08 -15.03 21.82
C ARG A 18 7.53 -13.84 22.60
N ASN A 19 8.18 -12.68 22.51
CA ASN A 19 7.73 -11.47 23.19
C ASN A 19 6.39 -10.97 22.62
N VAL A 20 6.25 -10.90 21.30
CA VAL A 20 5.01 -10.47 20.64
C VAL A 20 3.87 -11.42 21.00
N VAL A 21 4.07 -12.73 20.91
CA VAL A 21 3.03 -13.71 21.26
C VAL A 21 2.64 -13.58 22.73
N ASN A 22 3.58 -13.67 23.66
CA ASN A 22 3.24 -13.76 25.08
C ASN A 22 2.85 -12.42 25.70
N ASN A 23 3.58 -11.35 25.38
CA ASN A 23 3.48 -10.07 26.10
C ASN A 23 2.65 -9.02 25.38
N VAL A 24 2.34 -9.23 24.08
CA VAL A 24 1.46 -8.32 23.32
C VAL A 24 0.14 -9.03 23.01
N ILE A 25 0.19 -10.17 22.32
CA ILE A 25 -1.04 -10.85 21.86
C ILE A 25 -1.77 -11.51 23.04
N LEU A 26 -1.18 -12.52 23.67
CA LEU A 26 -1.86 -13.33 24.68
C LEU A 26 -2.18 -12.51 25.93
N LYS A 27 -1.26 -11.66 26.38
CA LYS A 27 -1.47 -10.79 27.54
C LYS A 27 -2.66 -9.84 27.32
N ASN A 28 -2.67 -9.07 26.23
CA ASN A 28 -3.69 -8.04 26.04
C ASN A 28 -5.07 -8.65 25.73
N LEU A 29 -5.13 -9.83 25.10
CA LEU A 29 -6.39 -10.54 24.82
C LEU A 29 -6.90 -11.39 26.01
N SER A 30 -6.14 -11.48 27.10
CA SER A 30 -6.57 -12.19 28.31
C SER A 30 -7.56 -11.37 29.14
N ASP A 31 -7.45 -10.04 29.10
CA ASP A 31 -8.39 -9.15 29.76
C ASP A 31 -9.67 -9.01 28.93
N SER A 32 -10.81 -8.89 29.60
CA SER A 32 -12.07 -8.61 28.90
C SER A 32 -12.00 -7.26 28.20
N LEU A 33 -12.44 -7.20 26.94
CA LEU A 33 -12.48 -5.96 26.17
C LEU A 33 -13.50 -4.98 26.77
N THR A 34 -13.05 -3.76 27.02
CA THR A 34 -13.83 -2.63 27.55
C THR A 34 -13.35 -1.33 26.89
N ALA A 35 -14.09 -0.23 27.07
CA ALA A 35 -13.67 1.09 26.57
C ALA A 35 -12.32 1.56 27.14
N ASN A 36 -11.88 1.04 28.30
CA ASN A 36 -10.66 1.48 28.98
C ASN A 36 -9.39 0.74 28.51
N ASN A 37 -9.52 -0.37 27.77
CA ASN A 37 -8.38 -1.17 27.32
C ASN A 37 -8.37 -1.44 25.81
N GLU A 38 -9.10 -0.64 25.03
CA GLU A 38 -9.16 -0.75 23.57
C GLU A 38 -7.78 -0.67 22.91
N GLU A 39 -6.88 0.20 23.40
CA GLU A 39 -5.52 0.36 22.87
C GLU A 39 -4.69 -0.92 23.03
N ALA A 40 -4.83 -1.63 24.15
CA ALA A 40 -4.14 -2.90 24.37
C ALA A 40 -4.60 -3.95 23.35
N TRP A 41 -5.91 -3.98 23.07
CA TRP A 41 -6.49 -4.86 22.04
C TRP A 41 -6.06 -4.47 20.63
N ALA A 42 -6.05 -3.18 20.30
CA ALA A 42 -5.53 -2.68 19.02
C ALA A 42 -4.07 -3.10 18.79
N ASN A 43 -3.21 -2.96 19.80
CA ASN A 43 -1.83 -3.42 19.75
C ASN A 43 -1.72 -4.95 19.51
N ALA A 44 -2.62 -5.74 20.10
CA ALA A 44 -2.68 -7.17 19.84
C ALA A 44 -3.14 -7.48 18.41
N PHE A 45 -4.09 -6.71 17.86
CA PHE A 45 -4.56 -6.86 16.49
C PHE A 45 -3.45 -6.61 15.47
N ASP A 46 -2.71 -5.51 15.62
CA ASP A 46 -1.57 -5.18 14.77
C ASP A 46 -0.49 -6.25 14.84
N ALA A 47 -0.19 -6.73 16.05
CA ALA A 47 0.75 -7.82 16.27
C ALA A 47 0.33 -9.13 15.58
N ILE A 48 -0.95 -9.52 15.73
CA ILE A 48 -1.51 -10.71 15.07
C ILE A 48 -1.36 -10.59 13.55
N ALA A 49 -1.72 -9.44 12.98
CA ALA A 49 -1.65 -9.21 11.55
C ALA A 49 -0.20 -9.25 11.03
N LEU A 50 0.75 -8.66 11.77
CA LEU A 50 2.17 -8.61 11.40
C LEU A 50 2.84 -9.99 11.37
N ILE A 51 2.60 -10.84 12.37
CA ILE A 51 3.27 -12.15 12.50
C ILE A 51 2.39 -13.32 12.04
N GLN A 52 1.19 -13.04 11.55
CA GLN A 52 0.14 -14.00 11.17
C GLN A 52 -0.18 -15.05 12.24
N TYR A 53 -0.20 -14.64 13.52
CA TYR A 53 -0.37 -15.58 14.63
C TYR A 53 -1.82 -16.11 14.71
N LYS A 54 -1.96 -17.44 14.82
CA LYS A 54 -3.27 -18.11 14.91
C LYS A 54 -3.31 -19.09 16.08
N SER A 55 -4.40 -19.05 16.85
CA SER A 55 -4.73 -20.04 17.87
C SER A 55 -6.24 -20.07 18.15
N ALA A 56 -6.75 -21.15 18.74
CA ALA A 56 -8.16 -21.24 19.13
C ALA A 56 -8.55 -20.14 20.13
N PHE A 57 -7.65 -19.82 21.06
CA PHE A 57 -7.82 -18.72 22.00
C PHE A 57 -7.98 -17.38 21.28
N VAL A 58 -7.06 -17.03 20.38
CA VAL A 58 -7.13 -15.77 19.63
C VAL A 58 -8.43 -15.69 18.83
N ASN A 59 -8.80 -16.74 18.10
CA ASN A 59 -10.04 -16.77 17.33
C ASN A 59 -11.28 -16.50 18.21
N THR A 60 -11.33 -17.11 19.39
CA THR A 60 -12.42 -16.89 20.36
C THR A 60 -12.48 -15.43 20.83
N GLN A 61 -11.32 -14.80 21.03
CA GLN A 61 -11.26 -13.39 21.44
C GLN A 61 -11.64 -12.44 20.29
N ILE A 62 -11.26 -12.76 19.05
CA ILE A 62 -11.70 -11.99 17.87
C ILE A 62 -13.22 -12.11 17.67
N ASP A 63 -13.80 -13.29 17.87
CA ASP A 63 -15.27 -13.46 17.82
C ASP A 63 -15.98 -12.55 18.84
N LYS A 64 -15.44 -12.43 20.07
CA LYS A 64 -15.98 -11.50 21.09
C LYS A 64 -15.78 -10.03 20.71
N ALA A 65 -14.61 -9.68 20.17
CA ALA A 65 -14.32 -8.33 19.68
C ALA A 65 -15.33 -7.88 18.62
N VAL A 66 -15.65 -8.74 17.65
CA VAL A 66 -16.63 -8.44 16.59
C VAL A 66 -18.03 -8.15 17.16
N VAL A 67 -18.44 -8.81 18.24
CA VAL A 67 -19.72 -8.51 18.91
C VAL A 67 -19.76 -7.09 19.48
N LEU A 68 -18.62 -6.60 19.99
CA LEU A 68 -18.49 -5.28 20.61
C LEU A 68 -18.20 -4.15 19.61
N PHE A 69 -17.94 -4.48 18.34
CA PHE A 69 -17.63 -3.54 17.25
C PHE A 69 -18.44 -2.22 17.24
N PRO A 70 -19.78 -2.21 17.29
CA PRO A 70 -20.54 -0.96 17.20
C PRO A 70 -20.45 -0.07 18.45
N ASN A 71 -20.01 -0.62 19.59
CA ASN A 71 -20.14 0.04 20.90
C ASN A 71 -18.84 0.68 21.39
N LEU A 72 -17.75 0.51 20.67
CA LEU A 72 -16.41 0.93 21.04
C LEU A 72 -15.89 2.03 20.10
N SER A 73 -14.76 2.66 20.45
CA SER A 73 -14.30 3.84 19.74
C SER A 73 -13.98 3.58 18.26
N SER A 74 -13.94 4.66 17.46
CA SER A 74 -13.46 4.57 16.09
C SER A 74 -12.01 4.12 15.97
N ASN A 75 -11.17 4.28 17.01
CA ASN A 75 -9.80 3.74 16.99
C ASN A 75 -9.84 2.21 17.04
N TYR A 76 -10.60 1.67 17.98
CA TYR A 76 -10.83 0.24 18.08
C TYR A 76 -11.43 -0.36 16.79
N GLN A 77 -12.48 0.27 16.26
CA GLN A 77 -13.15 -0.19 15.05
C GLN A 77 -12.20 -0.27 13.85
N ARG A 78 -11.31 0.73 13.68
CA ARG A 78 -10.30 0.74 12.62
C ARG A 78 -9.31 -0.42 12.79
N SER A 79 -8.71 -0.56 13.96
CA SER A 79 -7.74 -1.62 14.23
C SER A 79 -8.35 -3.03 14.09
N LEU A 80 -9.60 -3.22 14.52
CA LEU A 80 -10.30 -4.48 14.28
C LEU A 80 -10.47 -4.72 12.77
N LEU A 81 -10.99 -3.75 12.01
CA LEU A 81 -11.20 -3.89 10.57
C LEU A 81 -9.89 -4.17 9.80
N ASP A 82 -8.78 -3.53 10.17
CA ASP A 82 -7.46 -3.83 9.61
C ASP A 82 -7.08 -5.31 9.80
N LEU A 83 -7.25 -5.84 11.02
CA LEU A 83 -7.02 -7.26 11.31
C LEU A 83 -7.99 -8.16 10.54
N LEU A 84 -9.28 -7.84 10.51
CA LEU A 84 -10.28 -8.65 9.84
C LEU A 84 -9.97 -8.75 8.34
N ASN A 85 -9.63 -7.63 7.70
CA ASN A 85 -9.28 -7.62 6.29
C ASN A 85 -7.97 -8.36 5.99
N ALA A 86 -7.01 -8.36 6.93
CA ALA A 86 -5.74 -9.06 6.80
C ALA A 86 -5.87 -10.59 6.96
N GLN A 87 -6.56 -11.03 8.02
CA GLN A 87 -6.45 -12.41 8.54
C GLN A 87 -7.78 -13.18 8.54
N TYR A 88 -8.90 -12.48 8.46
CA TYR A 88 -10.24 -13.07 8.47
C TYR A 88 -11.06 -12.55 7.28
N PRO A 89 -10.55 -12.67 6.03
CA PRO A 89 -11.29 -12.22 4.87
C PRO A 89 -12.65 -12.92 4.86
N VAL A 90 -13.71 -12.16 4.58
CA VAL A 90 -15.11 -12.59 4.47
C VAL A 90 -15.80 -13.20 5.72
N LYS A 91 -15.05 -13.66 6.74
CA LYS A 91 -15.63 -14.36 7.90
C LYS A 91 -16.70 -13.55 8.64
N TYR A 92 -16.51 -12.25 8.79
CA TYR A 92 -17.36 -11.39 9.63
C TYR A 92 -18.18 -10.37 8.85
N ILE A 93 -18.45 -10.63 7.56
CA ILE A 93 -19.25 -9.71 6.73
C ILE A 93 -20.62 -9.44 7.37
N GLY A 94 -21.35 -10.49 7.80
CA GLY A 94 -22.68 -10.34 8.40
C GLY A 94 -22.69 -9.39 9.60
N PRO A 95 -21.88 -9.63 10.64
CA PRO A 95 -21.75 -8.72 11.78
C PRO A 95 -21.35 -7.28 11.41
N VAL A 96 -20.38 -7.08 10.50
CA VAL A 96 -19.95 -5.73 10.08
C VAL A 96 -21.06 -5.03 9.29
N LYS A 97 -21.70 -5.73 8.36
CA LYS A 97 -22.81 -5.22 7.53
C LYS A 97 -24.00 -4.77 8.38
N LYS A 98 -24.32 -5.50 9.45
CA LYS A 98 -25.42 -5.17 10.38
C LYS A 98 -25.32 -3.75 10.93
N TYR A 99 -24.11 -3.22 11.13
CA TYR A 99 -23.88 -1.91 11.74
C TYR A 99 -23.41 -0.85 10.74
N LEU A 100 -23.26 -1.17 9.45
CA LEU A 100 -22.69 -0.26 8.46
C LEU A 100 -23.42 1.09 8.40
N ASN A 101 -24.75 1.08 8.48
CA ASN A 101 -25.58 2.29 8.37
C ASN A 101 -25.46 3.24 9.58
N VAL A 102 -25.10 2.73 10.76
CA VAL A 102 -24.99 3.53 12.01
C VAL A 102 -23.57 4.00 12.32
N ILE A 103 -22.56 3.63 11.51
CA ILE A 103 -21.18 4.10 11.68
C ILE A 103 -21.10 5.59 11.32
N SER A 104 -20.80 6.44 12.30
CA SER A 104 -20.70 7.89 12.11
C SER A 104 -19.35 8.33 11.53
N ASN A 105 -18.26 7.62 11.82
CA ASN A 105 -16.93 7.98 11.34
C ASN A 105 -16.72 7.56 9.87
N ASP A 106 -16.44 8.52 8.99
CA ASP A 106 -16.32 8.29 7.54
C ASP A 106 -15.24 7.26 7.17
N LYS A 107 -14.10 7.29 7.86
CA LYS A 107 -13.01 6.34 7.62
C LYS A 107 -13.40 4.93 8.06
N VAL A 108 -14.05 4.79 9.23
CA VAL A 108 -14.55 3.49 9.69
C VAL A 108 -15.61 2.96 8.73
N PHE A 109 -16.52 3.82 8.25
CA PHE A 109 -17.51 3.45 7.24
C PHE A 109 -16.83 2.94 5.97
N ALA A 110 -15.79 3.66 5.50
CA ALA A 110 -15.02 3.25 4.33
C ALA A 110 -14.34 1.89 4.51
N MET A 111 -13.68 1.67 5.65
CA MET A 111 -13.03 0.39 5.95
C MET A 111 -14.03 -0.75 6.04
N ALA A 112 -15.18 -0.53 6.69
CA ALA A 112 -16.26 -1.52 6.80
C ALA A 112 -16.88 -1.84 5.44
N ALA A 113 -17.16 -0.82 4.62
CA ALA A 113 -17.68 -0.98 3.26
C ALA A 113 -16.71 -1.81 2.40
N ASN A 114 -15.41 -1.51 2.41
CA ASN A 114 -14.44 -2.31 1.65
C ASN A 114 -14.32 -3.75 2.14
N TYR A 115 -14.37 -3.97 3.45
CA TYR A 115 -14.36 -5.32 4.00
C TYR A 115 -15.58 -6.12 3.51
N ILE A 116 -16.75 -5.49 3.42
CA ILE A 116 -17.97 -6.11 2.88
C ILE A 116 -17.87 -6.31 1.36
N LEU A 117 -17.31 -5.37 0.59
CA LEU A 117 -17.10 -5.54 -0.86
C LEU A 117 -16.23 -6.74 -1.20
N ASN A 118 -15.38 -7.20 -0.28
CA ASN A 118 -14.60 -8.43 -0.47
C ASN A 118 -15.44 -9.72 -0.41
N SER A 119 -16.75 -9.64 -0.14
CA SER A 119 -17.65 -10.80 -0.01
C SER A 119 -17.81 -11.63 -1.28
N GLY A 120 -17.56 -11.05 -2.45
CA GLY A 120 -17.92 -11.70 -3.71
C GLY A 120 -19.40 -11.51 -4.10
N ASN A 121 -20.22 -10.87 -3.25
CA ASN A 121 -21.67 -10.74 -3.45
C ASN A 121 -22.06 -9.40 -4.09
N GLU A 122 -22.85 -9.46 -5.17
CA GLU A 122 -23.35 -8.27 -5.88
C GLU A 122 -24.40 -7.49 -5.07
N ASP A 123 -25.24 -8.16 -4.28
CA ASP A 123 -26.22 -7.50 -3.40
C ASP A 123 -25.54 -6.64 -2.33
N ASP A 124 -24.37 -7.08 -1.85
CA ASP A 124 -23.55 -6.30 -0.93
C ASP A 124 -23.02 -5.03 -1.61
N ALA A 125 -22.56 -5.14 -2.85
CA ALA A 125 -22.09 -4.00 -3.62
C ALA A 125 -23.20 -2.98 -3.89
N VAL A 126 -24.40 -3.44 -4.30
CA VAL A 126 -25.57 -2.57 -4.50
C VAL A 126 -25.96 -1.86 -3.21
N TYR A 127 -25.98 -2.58 -2.08
CA TYR A 127 -26.28 -1.99 -0.77
C TYR A 127 -25.26 -0.91 -0.37
N ILE A 128 -23.97 -1.15 -0.60
CA ILE A 128 -22.91 -0.20 -0.31
C ILE A 128 -22.98 1.02 -1.23
N GLU A 129 -23.24 0.80 -2.53
CA GLU A 129 -23.43 1.87 -3.49
C GLU A 129 -24.57 2.80 -3.05
N TYR A 130 -25.74 2.23 -2.71
CA TYR A 130 -26.91 2.96 -2.21
C TYR A 130 -26.58 3.79 -0.96
N LEU A 131 -26.04 3.17 0.10
CA LEU A 131 -25.71 3.87 1.34
C LEU A 131 -24.65 4.96 1.13
N THR A 132 -23.70 4.72 0.23
CA THR A 132 -22.66 5.71 -0.08
C THR A 132 -23.26 6.89 -0.82
N GLN A 133 -24.16 6.67 -1.78
CA GLN A 133 -24.89 7.75 -2.47
C GLN A 133 -25.71 8.60 -1.48
N GLU A 134 -26.41 7.98 -0.53
CA GLU A 134 -27.14 8.71 0.51
C GLU A 134 -26.20 9.62 1.31
N ARG A 135 -25.03 9.12 1.72
CA ARG A 135 -24.02 9.93 2.43
C ARG A 135 -23.41 11.04 1.58
N MET A 136 -23.16 10.77 0.30
CA MET A 136 -22.67 11.79 -0.64
C MET A 136 -23.68 12.91 -0.87
N SER A 137 -24.99 12.66 -0.75
CA SER A 137 -25.99 13.72 -0.87
C SER A 137 -25.82 14.81 0.21
N MET A 138 -25.29 14.42 1.38
CA MET A 138 -24.97 15.31 2.50
C MET A 138 -23.55 15.89 2.38
N TYR A 139 -22.58 15.10 1.89
CA TYR A 139 -21.15 15.46 1.82
C TYR A 139 -20.50 15.07 0.48
N LYS A 140 -20.87 15.77 -0.61
CA LYS A 140 -20.48 15.42 -2.00
C LYS A 140 -18.97 15.30 -2.24
N GLU A 141 -18.19 16.10 -1.53
CA GLU A 141 -16.72 16.20 -1.74
C GLU A 141 -15.90 15.30 -0.80
N ASN A 142 -16.53 14.44 0.01
CA ASN A 142 -15.77 13.56 0.90
C ASN A 142 -15.03 12.48 0.09
N PRO A 143 -13.68 12.45 0.09
CA PRO A 143 -12.93 11.52 -0.75
C PRO A 143 -13.15 10.05 -0.38
N TYR A 144 -13.48 9.73 0.88
CA TYR A 144 -13.82 8.35 1.25
C TYR A 144 -15.04 7.87 0.47
N TYR A 145 -16.10 8.67 0.42
CA TYR A 145 -17.33 8.29 -0.27
C TYR A 145 -17.14 8.21 -1.78
N GLN A 146 -16.37 9.12 -2.39
CA GLN A 146 -16.04 9.06 -3.81
C GLN A 146 -15.30 7.75 -4.17
N GLN A 147 -14.35 7.32 -3.34
CA GLN A 147 -13.61 6.08 -3.55
C GLN A 147 -14.49 4.83 -3.40
N ILE A 148 -15.31 4.76 -2.34
CA ILE A 148 -16.22 3.63 -2.12
C ILE A 148 -17.26 3.54 -3.23
N TYR A 149 -17.86 4.68 -3.60
CA TYR A 149 -18.87 4.74 -4.66
C TYR A 149 -18.31 4.22 -5.98
N TYR A 150 -17.10 4.66 -6.33
CA TYR A 150 -16.41 4.16 -7.51
C TYR A 150 -16.17 2.63 -7.46
N GLN A 151 -15.74 2.10 -6.31
CA GLN A 151 -15.50 0.66 -6.13
C GLN A 151 -16.80 -0.15 -6.22
N ALA A 152 -17.88 0.30 -5.57
CA ALA A 152 -19.16 -0.38 -5.55
C ALA A 152 -19.89 -0.31 -6.90
N SER A 153 -19.92 0.86 -7.54
CA SER A 153 -20.57 1.05 -8.86
C SER A 153 -19.91 0.26 -9.99
N LEU A 154 -18.63 -0.08 -9.85
CA LEU A 154 -17.88 -0.91 -10.80
C LEU A 154 -17.69 -2.35 -10.33
N TYR A 155 -18.39 -2.76 -9.26
CA TYR A 155 -18.29 -4.11 -8.74
C TYR A 155 -18.65 -5.14 -9.82
N ASN A 156 -17.81 -6.16 -9.99
CA ASN A 156 -17.88 -7.17 -11.07
C ASN A 156 -17.90 -6.61 -12.52
N LYS A 157 -17.76 -5.30 -12.73
CA LYS A 157 -17.66 -4.69 -14.05
C LYS A 157 -16.19 -4.67 -14.48
N LYS A 158 -15.93 -5.11 -15.71
CA LYS A 158 -14.60 -4.96 -16.31
C LYS A 158 -14.32 -3.48 -16.54
N ASN A 159 -13.53 -2.87 -15.66
CA ASN A 159 -12.93 -1.58 -15.96
C ASN A 159 -11.61 -1.78 -16.72
N ALA A 160 -11.67 -1.55 -18.03
CA ALA A 160 -10.54 -1.67 -18.93
C ALA A 160 -9.45 -0.66 -18.54
N VAL A 161 -8.23 -1.16 -18.34
CA VAL A 161 -7.06 -0.30 -18.17
C VAL A 161 -6.76 0.34 -19.53
N PRO A 162 -6.59 1.67 -19.63
CA PRO A 162 -6.17 2.31 -20.87
C PRO A 162 -4.80 1.79 -21.33
N GLU A 163 -4.50 1.91 -22.62
CA GLU A 163 -3.23 1.47 -23.17
C GLU A 163 -2.05 2.23 -22.53
N LEU A 164 -1.06 1.49 -22.01
CA LEU A 164 -0.07 2.06 -21.09
C LEU A 164 1.07 2.84 -21.78
N SER A 165 1.21 2.78 -23.11
CA SER A 165 2.37 3.33 -23.84
C SER A 165 2.62 4.81 -23.53
N GLY A 166 1.58 5.59 -23.23
CA GLY A 166 1.70 6.99 -22.82
C GLY A 166 2.64 7.22 -21.63
N PHE A 167 2.72 6.27 -20.68
CA PHE A 167 3.67 6.34 -19.56
C PHE A 167 5.11 5.95 -19.95
N PHE A 168 5.30 5.27 -21.08
CA PHE A 168 6.59 4.76 -21.55
C PHE A 168 7.20 5.61 -22.68
N GLN A 169 6.45 6.57 -23.23
CA GLN A 169 6.95 7.49 -24.25
C GLN A 169 8.18 8.26 -23.79
N LYS A 170 9.14 8.44 -24.69
CA LYS A 170 10.40 9.15 -24.43
C LYS A 170 10.18 10.59 -23.93
N ASN A 171 9.15 11.26 -24.43
CA ASN A 171 8.82 12.65 -24.10
C ASN A 171 7.79 12.82 -22.98
N TYR A 172 7.28 11.75 -22.37
CA TYR A 172 6.41 11.86 -21.21
C TYR A 172 7.20 12.44 -20.01
N LEU A 173 6.72 13.49 -19.35
CA LEU A 173 7.41 14.17 -18.24
C LEU A 173 8.92 14.42 -18.51
N PRO A 174 9.28 15.18 -19.56
CA PRO A 174 10.66 15.29 -20.04
C PRO A 174 11.57 15.91 -18.97
N GLY A 175 12.84 15.47 -18.93
CA GLY A 175 13.83 15.95 -17.97
C GLY A 175 13.65 15.41 -16.54
N ASN A 176 12.67 14.52 -16.30
CA ASN A 176 12.49 13.86 -15.01
C ASN A 176 12.91 12.39 -15.09
N VAL A 177 13.64 11.95 -14.07
CA VAL A 177 13.83 10.52 -13.79
C VAL A 177 12.50 9.95 -13.32
N LEU A 178 12.06 8.85 -13.92
CA LEU A 178 10.82 8.17 -13.57
C LEU A 178 11.11 6.81 -12.94
N LEU A 179 10.52 6.56 -11.78
CA LEU A 179 10.45 5.25 -11.14
C LEU A 179 9.05 4.67 -11.39
N ILE A 180 8.92 3.75 -12.35
CA ILE A 180 7.60 3.26 -12.80
C ILE A 180 7.33 1.89 -12.18
N SER A 181 6.47 1.85 -11.17
CA SER A 181 6.01 0.66 -10.46
C SER A 181 4.72 0.13 -11.08
N LEU A 182 4.82 -1.02 -11.73
CA LEU A 182 3.77 -1.70 -12.47
C LEU A 182 3.20 -2.80 -11.59
N GLN A 183 1.91 -2.71 -11.27
CA GLN A 183 1.28 -3.57 -10.27
C GLN A 183 0.04 -4.28 -10.83
N ARG A 184 -0.39 -5.36 -10.15
CA ARG A 184 -1.73 -5.95 -10.36
C ARG A 184 -2.75 -5.25 -9.49
N LYS A 185 -4.02 -5.22 -9.93
CA LYS A 185 -5.13 -4.76 -9.06
C LYS A 185 -5.17 -5.57 -7.76
N ASN A 186 -4.96 -6.89 -7.83
CA ASN A 186 -4.77 -7.72 -6.64
C ASN A 186 -3.34 -7.54 -6.10
N ARG A 187 -3.23 -6.82 -4.98
CA ARG A 187 -1.97 -6.51 -4.30
C ARG A 187 -1.29 -7.71 -3.61
N ASN A 188 -1.93 -8.88 -3.60
CA ASN A 188 -1.29 -10.12 -3.15
C ASN A 188 -0.21 -10.63 -4.12
N TYR A 189 -0.10 -10.06 -5.33
CA TYR A 189 0.95 -10.41 -6.27
C TYR A 189 1.96 -9.26 -6.40
N PRO A 190 3.27 -9.55 -6.31
CA PRO A 190 4.29 -8.52 -6.50
C PRO A 190 4.25 -7.97 -7.92
N GLY A 191 4.45 -6.67 -8.02
CA GLY A 191 4.65 -5.96 -9.27
C GLY A 191 6.10 -5.95 -9.71
N LEU A 192 6.40 -5.06 -10.66
CA LEU A 192 7.72 -4.82 -11.22
C LEU A 192 8.00 -3.33 -11.25
N VAL A 193 9.20 -2.90 -10.88
CA VAL A 193 9.60 -1.49 -11.02
C VAL A 193 10.69 -1.32 -12.07
N LEU A 194 10.51 -0.32 -12.93
CA LEU A 194 11.45 0.12 -13.95
C LEU A 194 11.96 1.52 -13.65
N ILE A 195 13.11 1.87 -14.23
CA ILE A 195 13.63 3.24 -14.20
C ILE A 195 13.74 3.78 -15.63
N ARG A 196 13.26 5.00 -15.84
CA ARG A 196 13.53 5.80 -17.03
C ARG A 196 14.36 7.02 -16.64
N ASP A 197 15.48 7.23 -17.31
CA ASP A 197 16.35 8.38 -17.04
C ASP A 197 15.71 9.72 -17.51
N ALA A 198 16.36 10.83 -17.18
CA ALA A 198 15.90 12.17 -17.56
C ALA A 198 15.97 12.44 -19.08
N ASN A 199 16.72 11.63 -19.84
CA ASN A 199 16.80 11.68 -21.30
C ASN A 199 15.67 10.87 -21.98
N GLY A 200 14.82 10.22 -21.18
CA GLY A 200 13.69 9.42 -21.64
C GLY A 200 14.07 7.98 -22.03
N ASN A 201 15.26 7.50 -21.69
CA ASN A 201 15.67 6.12 -21.97
C ASN A 201 15.39 5.20 -20.78
N PHE A 202 14.91 3.99 -21.06
CA PHE A 202 14.84 2.95 -20.04
C PHE A 202 16.24 2.47 -19.67
N VAL A 203 16.47 2.44 -18.37
CA VAL A 203 17.76 2.08 -17.80
C VAL A 203 18.02 0.60 -18.03
N ARG A 204 19.27 0.28 -18.37
CA ARG A 204 19.72 -1.10 -18.62
C ARG A 204 20.71 -1.56 -17.56
N ASP A 205 20.73 -2.86 -17.30
CA ASP A 205 21.72 -3.51 -16.43
C ASP A 205 23.07 -3.66 -17.15
N SER A 206 24.06 -4.24 -16.47
CA SER A 206 25.40 -4.46 -17.03
C SER A 206 25.42 -5.43 -18.22
N ASN A 207 24.35 -6.22 -18.41
CA ASN A 207 24.21 -7.15 -19.52
C ASN A 207 23.42 -6.53 -20.69
N GLY A 208 23.03 -5.27 -20.58
CA GLY A 208 22.25 -4.56 -21.59
C GLY A 208 20.75 -4.88 -21.56
N ASN A 209 20.25 -5.63 -20.58
CA ASN A 209 18.81 -5.89 -20.43
C ASN A 209 18.13 -4.70 -19.74
N ILE A 210 16.83 -4.50 -19.96
CA ILE A 210 16.07 -3.49 -19.20
C ILE A 210 16.15 -3.81 -17.71
N PHE A 211 16.71 -2.87 -16.94
CA PHE A 211 16.82 -3.02 -15.49
C PHE A 211 15.44 -3.02 -14.86
N HIS A 212 15.20 -4.00 -14.01
CA HIS A 212 13.97 -4.14 -13.26
C HIS A 212 14.20 -4.90 -11.97
N VAL A 213 13.38 -4.64 -10.95
CA VAL A 213 13.28 -5.48 -9.76
C VAL A 213 11.81 -5.72 -9.41
N PRO A 214 11.45 -6.87 -8.80
CA PRO A 214 10.09 -7.07 -8.33
C PRO A 214 9.82 -6.20 -7.09
N GLN A 215 8.58 -5.73 -6.94
CA GLN A 215 8.20 -4.79 -5.90
C GLN A 215 6.76 -5.03 -5.43
N LEU A 216 6.58 -5.25 -4.13
CA LEU A 216 5.28 -5.45 -3.50
C LEU A 216 4.66 -4.12 -3.07
N ALA A 217 3.42 -3.85 -3.49
CA ALA A 217 2.65 -2.66 -3.14
C ALA A 217 1.55 -2.94 -2.07
N ARG A 218 1.76 -4.00 -1.28
CA ARG A 218 0.79 -4.51 -0.30
C ARG A 218 1.12 -4.01 1.10
N SER A 219 0.10 -3.50 1.77
CA SER A 219 0.14 -3.26 3.22
C SER A 219 -0.06 -4.54 4.01
N ILE A 220 0.13 -4.54 5.33
CA ILE A 220 -0.23 -5.68 6.19
C ILE A 220 -1.75 -5.89 6.18
N SER A 221 -2.54 -4.82 6.34
CA SER A 221 -4.01 -4.93 6.43
C SER A 221 -4.68 -5.29 5.12
N ASN A 222 -4.00 -5.10 3.98
CA ASN A 222 -4.56 -5.19 2.64
C ASN A 222 -5.71 -4.21 2.37
N MET A 223 -5.87 -3.18 3.20
CA MET A 223 -6.89 -2.16 2.97
C MET A 223 -6.61 -1.40 1.66
N PRO A 224 -7.61 -0.78 1.03
CA PRO A 224 -7.41 0.05 -0.15
C PRO A 224 -6.45 1.22 0.09
N GLY A 225 -5.80 1.72 -0.97
CA GLY A 225 -4.74 2.71 -0.82
C GLY A 225 -5.15 4.12 -0.42
N TYR A 226 -6.44 4.43 -0.33
CA TYR A 226 -6.90 5.69 0.26
C TYR A 226 -7.14 5.59 1.78
N ILE A 227 -7.08 4.38 2.35
CA ILE A 227 -7.08 4.16 3.80
C ILE A 227 -5.65 4.27 4.31
N SER A 228 -5.42 5.02 5.41
CA SER A 228 -4.10 5.08 6.04
C SER A 228 -3.62 3.68 6.40
N ASN A 229 -2.34 3.39 6.15
CA ASN A 229 -1.73 2.05 6.26
C ASN A 229 -2.32 0.96 5.34
N GLY A 230 -3.17 1.32 4.37
CA GLY A 230 -3.61 0.42 3.30
C GLY A 230 -2.56 0.28 2.19
N ASN A 231 -2.86 -0.50 1.16
CA ASN A 231 -1.96 -0.77 0.01
C ASN A 231 -1.45 0.51 -0.65
N THR A 232 -0.35 0.45 -1.40
CA THR A 232 0.11 1.64 -2.13
C THR A 232 -0.94 2.05 -3.18
N PRO A 233 -1.42 3.31 -3.16
CA PRO A 233 -2.44 3.77 -4.08
C PRO A 233 -1.85 3.93 -5.48
N GLU A 234 -2.69 3.75 -6.50
CA GLU A 234 -2.34 4.04 -7.88
C GLU A 234 -2.23 5.56 -8.10
N GLY A 235 -1.22 6.01 -8.84
CA GLY A 235 -1.01 7.41 -9.14
C GLY A 235 0.45 7.85 -9.14
N ILE A 236 0.66 9.16 -9.09
CA ILE A 236 1.95 9.83 -9.21
C ILE A 236 2.38 10.36 -7.83
N PHE A 237 3.64 10.11 -7.51
CA PHE A 237 4.32 10.55 -6.31
C PHE A 237 5.53 11.39 -6.72
N ARG A 238 5.84 12.40 -5.92
CA ARG A 238 7.07 13.17 -6.05
C ARG A 238 8.21 12.37 -5.41
N MET A 239 9.31 12.13 -6.12
CA MET A 239 10.53 11.61 -5.47
C MET A 239 11.34 12.78 -4.91
N ASP A 240 11.74 12.67 -3.64
CA ASP A 240 12.50 13.70 -2.92
C ASP A 240 13.70 13.14 -2.16
N GLY A 241 14.57 12.44 -2.90
CA GLY A 241 15.84 11.98 -2.36
C GLY A 241 15.82 10.58 -1.74
N PHE A 242 16.77 10.37 -0.83
CA PHE A 242 17.10 9.08 -0.25
C PHE A 242 17.34 9.23 1.24
N GLU A 243 16.94 8.22 2.02
CA GLU A 243 17.19 8.20 3.47
C GLU A 243 17.51 6.79 3.96
N VAL A 244 17.92 6.67 5.21
CA VAL A 244 18.01 5.40 5.93
C VAL A 244 17.02 5.45 7.09
N SER A 245 16.09 4.50 7.14
CA SER A 245 15.05 4.51 8.17
C SER A 245 15.61 4.09 9.53
N ASN A 246 15.12 4.74 10.60
CA ASN A 246 15.29 4.26 11.96
C ASN A 246 14.32 3.12 12.33
N ASN A 247 13.35 2.80 11.46
CA ASN A 247 12.40 1.72 11.68
C ASN A 247 13.08 0.36 11.54
N ALA A 248 13.04 -0.41 12.63
CA ALA A 248 13.64 -1.73 12.74
C ALA A 248 13.19 -2.73 11.66
N PHE A 249 11.96 -2.60 11.15
CA PHE A 249 11.34 -3.47 10.13
C PHE A 249 11.68 -3.08 8.69
N ILE A 250 12.06 -1.81 8.46
CA ILE A 250 12.58 -1.34 7.16
C ILE A 250 14.08 -1.67 7.08
N GLY A 251 14.80 -1.40 8.16
CA GLY A 251 16.22 -1.70 8.27
C GLY A 251 17.14 -0.63 7.68
N PRO A 252 18.44 -0.93 7.61
CA PRO A 252 19.48 0.06 7.32
C PRO A 252 19.73 0.26 5.82
N SER A 253 18.99 -0.41 4.94
CA SER A 253 19.09 -0.19 3.50
C SER A 253 18.50 1.17 3.14
N VAL A 254 19.18 1.87 2.23
CA VAL A 254 18.72 3.18 1.75
C VAL A 254 17.36 3.02 1.07
N ASN A 255 16.41 3.89 1.42
CA ASN A 255 15.09 3.98 0.83
C ASN A 255 15.02 5.14 -0.18
N VAL A 256 14.01 5.11 -1.05
CA VAL A 256 13.65 6.24 -1.92
C VAL A 256 12.49 6.97 -1.25
N GLN A 257 12.71 8.25 -0.95
CA GLN A 257 11.70 9.10 -0.35
C GLN A 257 10.70 9.52 -1.43
N MET A 258 9.42 9.33 -1.16
CA MET A 258 8.35 9.72 -2.07
C MET A 258 7.25 10.45 -1.30
N GLN A 259 6.63 11.42 -1.94
CA GLN A 259 5.56 12.22 -1.36
C GLN A 259 4.32 12.14 -2.24
N MET A 260 3.15 11.99 -1.62
CA MET A 260 1.87 12.12 -2.30
C MET A 260 1.50 13.59 -2.51
N PRO A 261 0.50 13.88 -3.37
CA PRO A 261 -0.18 15.17 -3.34
C PRO A 261 -0.61 15.54 -1.91
N PHE A 262 -0.62 16.83 -1.57
CA PHE A 262 -0.98 17.38 -0.25
C PHE A 262 -0.03 17.05 0.93
N GLU A 263 0.97 16.19 0.75
CA GLU A 263 1.93 15.86 1.82
C GLU A 263 2.96 16.98 2.04
N ASP A 264 3.27 17.73 0.98
CA ASP A 264 4.09 18.93 0.99
C ASP A 264 3.42 20.03 0.13
N LYS A 265 4.15 21.08 -0.19
CA LYS A 265 3.73 22.20 -1.04
C LYS A 265 3.47 21.76 -2.48
N ALA A 266 2.44 22.35 -3.07
CA ALA A 266 2.13 22.13 -4.49
C ALA A 266 3.33 22.54 -5.39
N SER A 267 3.99 23.68 -5.13
CA SER A 267 5.16 24.09 -5.92
C SER A 267 6.29 23.07 -5.91
N HIS A 268 6.52 22.41 -4.77
CA HIS A 268 7.50 21.33 -4.64
C HIS A 268 7.09 20.11 -5.48
N PHE A 269 5.84 19.66 -5.32
CA PHE A 269 5.33 18.48 -6.02
C PHE A 269 5.38 18.63 -7.55
N TYR A 270 4.91 19.77 -8.08
CA TYR A 270 4.86 20.03 -9.52
C TYR A 270 6.17 20.59 -10.11
N LYS A 271 7.15 20.96 -9.27
CA LYS A 271 8.38 21.69 -9.64
C LYS A 271 8.11 23.06 -10.29
N GLU A 272 7.07 23.75 -9.84
CA GLU A 272 6.63 25.03 -10.40
C GLU A 272 6.84 26.16 -9.38
N VAL A 273 7.86 27.01 -9.59
CA VAL A 273 8.26 28.07 -8.64
C VAL A 273 7.15 29.11 -8.39
N ASN A 274 6.32 29.39 -9.38
CA ASN A 274 5.25 30.39 -9.29
C ASN A 274 3.90 29.80 -8.85
N LYS A 275 3.86 28.50 -8.50
CA LYS A 275 2.62 27.87 -8.06
C LYS A 275 2.27 28.29 -6.64
N VAL A 276 1.00 28.62 -6.42
CA VAL A 276 0.50 28.98 -5.09
C VAL A 276 0.42 27.71 -4.23
N ASP A 277 1.23 27.65 -3.17
CA ASP A 277 1.41 26.45 -2.34
C ASP A 277 0.14 25.92 -1.66
N SER A 278 -0.80 26.81 -1.32
CA SER A 278 -2.02 26.47 -0.59
C SER A 278 -3.16 25.96 -1.48
N VAL A 279 -3.00 25.98 -2.80
CA VAL A 279 -4.04 25.61 -3.76
C VAL A 279 -3.63 24.35 -4.50
N TRP A 280 -4.36 23.27 -4.23
CA TRP A 280 -4.25 22.00 -4.94
C TRP A 280 -5.45 21.84 -5.86
N GLU A 281 -5.20 21.83 -7.18
CA GLU A 281 -6.25 21.62 -8.17
C GLU A 281 -6.08 20.26 -8.83
N LYS A 282 -7.19 19.50 -8.91
CA LYS A 282 -7.21 18.20 -9.59
C LYS A 282 -6.78 18.31 -11.06
N GLU A 283 -7.09 19.44 -11.72
CA GLU A 283 -6.70 19.68 -13.11
C GLU A 283 -5.18 19.82 -13.29
N ASP A 284 -4.43 20.26 -12.27
CA ASP A 284 -2.97 20.28 -12.35
C ASP A 284 -2.38 18.88 -12.22
N TYR A 285 -2.92 18.06 -11.33
CA TYR A 285 -2.55 16.65 -11.26
C TYR A 285 -2.85 15.92 -12.58
N LYS A 286 -3.99 16.22 -13.21
CA LYS A 286 -4.39 15.66 -14.50
C LYS A 286 -3.40 15.98 -15.63
N LYS A 287 -2.73 17.14 -15.61
CA LYS A 287 -1.68 17.50 -16.58
C LYS A 287 -0.44 16.61 -16.50
N LEU A 288 -0.21 15.94 -15.37
CA LEU A 288 0.89 14.98 -15.22
C LEU A 288 0.58 13.64 -15.87
N LEU A 289 -0.69 13.34 -16.20
CA LEU A 289 -1.12 12.06 -16.74
C LEU A 289 -1.07 12.07 -18.29
N PRO A 290 -0.77 10.92 -18.92
CA PRO A 290 -1.01 10.74 -20.35
C PRO A 290 -2.47 11.00 -20.72
N GLN A 291 -2.72 11.50 -21.93
CA GLN A 291 -4.05 11.96 -22.36
C GLN A 291 -5.16 10.91 -22.17
N ASN A 292 -4.88 9.64 -22.48
CA ASN A 292 -5.83 8.54 -22.33
C ASN A 292 -6.07 8.10 -20.87
N PHE A 293 -5.24 8.55 -19.93
CA PHE A 293 -5.39 8.29 -18.49
C PHE A 293 -6.08 9.42 -17.74
N GLN A 294 -6.25 10.61 -18.36
CA GLN A 294 -6.84 11.76 -17.67
C GLN A 294 -8.27 11.51 -17.16
N ASN A 295 -9.04 10.62 -17.78
CA ASN A 295 -10.38 10.23 -17.33
C ASN A 295 -10.42 8.86 -16.63
N TYR A 296 -9.27 8.21 -16.45
CA TYR A 296 -9.18 6.93 -15.75
C TYR A 296 -9.11 7.17 -14.24
N TYR A 297 -10.24 7.00 -13.55
CA TYR A 297 -10.33 7.35 -12.12
C TYR A 297 -9.25 6.72 -11.21
N PRO A 298 -8.81 5.45 -11.41
CA PRO A 298 -7.82 4.84 -10.51
C PRO A 298 -6.48 5.57 -10.39
N VAL A 299 -5.99 6.26 -11.43
CA VAL A 299 -4.72 7.01 -11.33
C VAL A 299 -4.79 8.24 -10.41
N TYR A 300 -5.98 8.59 -9.91
CA TYR A 300 -6.17 9.63 -8.92
C TYR A 300 -6.17 9.11 -7.48
N GLN A 301 -5.99 7.81 -7.23
CA GLN A 301 -6.01 7.27 -5.86
C GLN A 301 -4.94 7.92 -4.97
N ALA A 302 -3.72 8.15 -5.48
CA ALA A 302 -2.66 8.83 -4.72
C ALA A 302 -3.06 10.27 -4.36
N TYR A 303 -3.72 10.99 -5.28
CA TYR A 303 -4.22 12.35 -5.04
C TYR A 303 -5.26 12.38 -3.91
N PHE A 304 -6.24 11.47 -3.95
CA PHE A 304 -7.26 11.38 -2.91
C PHE A 304 -6.71 10.85 -1.58
N ALA A 305 -5.77 9.90 -1.60
CA ALA A 305 -5.11 9.41 -0.41
C ALA A 305 -4.35 10.53 0.32
N GLY A 306 -3.61 11.35 -0.42
CA GLY A 306 -2.94 12.53 0.10
C GLY A 306 -3.90 13.58 0.65
N MET A 307 -5.00 13.86 -0.06
CA MET A 307 -6.08 14.76 0.42
C MET A 307 -6.71 14.27 1.74
N LEU A 308 -6.77 12.96 1.95
CA LEU A 308 -7.22 12.32 3.19
C LEU A 308 -6.15 12.30 4.30
N GLY A 309 -5.03 12.99 4.10
CA GLY A 309 -3.94 13.10 5.06
C GLY A 309 -3.07 11.86 5.17
N ARG A 310 -3.05 10.98 4.15
CA ARG A 310 -2.09 9.88 4.10
C ARG A 310 -0.72 10.42 3.70
N THR A 311 0.33 9.90 4.32
CA THR A 311 1.72 10.34 4.13
C THR A 311 2.69 9.14 4.16
N GLU A 312 3.98 9.40 4.00
CA GLU A 312 5.13 8.53 4.29
C GLU A 312 5.17 7.22 3.47
N ILE A 313 4.72 7.26 2.22
CA ILE A 313 4.88 6.13 1.30
C ILE A 313 6.27 6.21 0.67
N ILE A 314 7.17 5.32 1.06
CA ILE A 314 8.53 5.23 0.52
C ILE A 314 8.76 3.91 -0.21
N ALA A 315 9.79 3.83 -1.06
CA ALA A 315 10.25 2.56 -1.63
C ALA A 315 11.45 2.04 -0.84
N HIS A 316 11.33 0.86 -0.24
CA HIS A 316 12.31 0.38 0.74
C HIS A 316 12.48 -1.15 0.74
N GLY A 317 13.56 -1.62 1.36
CA GLY A 317 13.83 -3.04 1.63
C GLY A 317 13.13 -3.53 2.90
N SER A 318 13.47 -4.70 3.44
CA SER A 318 12.81 -5.16 4.67
C SER A 318 13.68 -6.11 5.47
N THR A 319 13.56 -5.99 6.79
CA THR A 319 14.18 -6.89 7.77
C THR A 319 13.16 -7.77 8.48
N VAL A 320 11.85 -7.56 8.22
CA VAL A 320 10.77 -8.41 8.72
C VAL A 320 11.08 -9.87 8.39
N ASN A 321 10.74 -10.79 9.30
CA ASN A 321 10.95 -12.21 9.04
C ASN A 321 9.98 -12.69 7.95
N PRO A 322 10.45 -13.08 6.75
CA PRO A 322 9.57 -13.53 5.68
C PRO A 322 8.83 -14.82 6.02
N GLN A 323 9.31 -15.59 7.00
CA GLN A 323 8.66 -16.84 7.43
C GLN A 323 7.27 -16.63 8.04
N PHE A 324 6.92 -15.41 8.46
CA PHE A 324 5.55 -15.11 8.90
C PHE A 324 4.53 -15.19 7.75
N TYR A 325 5.00 -15.16 6.50
CA TYR A 325 4.17 -15.11 5.30
C TYR A 325 4.36 -16.35 4.42
N THR A 326 4.93 -17.43 4.97
CA THR A 326 5.11 -18.68 4.23
C THR A 326 3.75 -19.23 3.77
N GLY A 327 3.62 -19.51 2.47
CA GLY A 327 2.38 -19.97 1.85
C GLY A 327 1.55 -18.86 1.20
N GLU A 328 1.89 -17.59 1.45
CA GLU A 328 1.27 -16.45 0.77
C GLU A 328 1.79 -16.30 -0.67
N THR A 329 0.96 -15.80 -1.57
CA THR A 329 1.30 -15.59 -2.99
C THR A 329 2.37 -14.52 -3.22
N TYR A 330 2.58 -13.64 -2.23
CA TYR A 330 3.63 -12.64 -2.22
C TYR A 330 4.89 -13.10 -1.48
N TYR A 331 4.96 -14.32 -0.94
CA TYR A 331 6.20 -14.84 -0.36
C TYR A 331 7.31 -14.87 -1.45
N PRO A 332 8.55 -14.41 -1.18
CA PRO A 332 9.14 -14.08 0.13
C PRO A 332 9.13 -12.58 0.50
N PHE A 333 8.28 -11.76 -0.13
CA PHE A 333 8.12 -10.36 0.25
C PHE A 333 7.39 -10.23 1.60
N THR A 334 7.64 -9.13 2.28
CA THR A 334 7.02 -8.83 3.58
C THR A 334 6.27 -7.50 3.48
N PRO A 335 4.94 -7.49 3.62
CA PRO A 335 4.18 -6.25 3.58
C PRO A 335 4.51 -5.34 4.76
N THR A 336 4.36 -4.03 4.57
CA THR A 336 4.55 -3.01 5.62
C THR A 336 3.31 -2.11 5.72
N ALA A 337 3.43 -0.86 6.18
CA ALA A 337 2.31 0.08 6.31
C ALA A 337 1.89 0.73 4.98
N GLY A 338 1.95 -0.02 3.87
CA GLY A 338 1.50 0.43 2.56
C GLY A 338 2.54 1.10 1.67
N CYS A 339 3.81 0.93 2.02
CA CYS A 339 4.96 1.33 1.20
C CYS A 339 5.20 0.35 0.03
N LEU A 340 6.13 0.72 -0.86
CA LEU A 340 6.62 -0.14 -1.92
C LEU A 340 7.83 -0.95 -1.42
N VAL A 341 7.66 -2.26 -1.26
CA VAL A 341 8.68 -3.13 -0.66
C VAL A 341 9.39 -3.98 -1.71
N THR A 342 10.71 -3.93 -1.73
CA THR A 342 11.54 -4.84 -2.55
C THR A 342 12.14 -5.94 -1.67
N LYS A 343 12.59 -7.04 -2.30
CA LYS A 343 13.09 -8.20 -1.57
C LYS A 343 14.49 -7.95 -1.03
N GLU A 344 14.69 -8.34 0.23
CA GLU A 344 16.00 -8.45 0.85
C GLU A 344 16.14 -9.79 1.57
N THR A 345 17.35 -10.36 1.53
CA THR A 345 17.70 -11.53 2.35
C THR A 345 18.86 -11.19 3.26
N TRP A 346 18.73 -11.60 4.51
CA TRP A 346 19.68 -11.29 5.58
C TRP A 346 20.15 -12.58 6.24
N SER A 347 21.43 -12.66 6.58
CA SER A 347 22.01 -13.79 7.29
C SER A 347 21.53 -13.78 8.75
N GLU A 348 20.82 -14.83 9.16
CA GLU A 348 20.39 -14.97 10.57
C GLU A 348 21.54 -15.31 11.53
N GLU A 349 22.70 -15.71 11.00
CA GLU A 349 23.90 -16.01 11.77
C GLU A 349 24.75 -14.76 12.03
N THR A 350 24.95 -13.94 10.99
CA THR A 350 25.89 -12.82 11.03
C THR A 350 25.20 -11.46 11.08
N GLY A 351 23.89 -11.38 10.83
CA GLY A 351 23.14 -10.13 10.75
C GLY A 351 23.42 -9.31 9.49
N LYS A 352 24.24 -9.82 8.56
CA LYS A 352 24.66 -9.12 7.34
C LYS A 352 23.67 -9.30 6.20
N LEU A 353 23.52 -8.27 5.38
CA LEU A 353 22.75 -8.32 4.13
C LEU A 353 23.41 -9.28 3.13
N GLN A 354 22.62 -10.19 2.56
CA GLN A 354 23.07 -11.17 1.57
C GLN A 354 22.61 -10.80 0.15
N TYR A 355 21.38 -10.31 0.01
CA TYR A 355 20.78 -9.89 -1.26
C TYR A 355 19.85 -8.70 -1.03
N SER A 356 19.82 -7.75 -1.97
CA SER A 356 18.92 -6.61 -1.91
C SER A 356 18.54 -6.08 -3.30
N ASP A 357 17.28 -6.27 -3.66
CA ASP A 357 16.67 -5.55 -4.78
C ASP A 357 16.61 -4.05 -4.49
N GLN A 358 16.40 -3.66 -3.23
CA GLN A 358 16.36 -2.26 -2.82
C GLN A 358 17.68 -1.54 -3.12
N TYR A 359 18.80 -2.15 -2.74
CA TYR A 359 20.10 -1.57 -2.99
C TYR A 359 20.34 -1.42 -4.50
N SER A 360 20.02 -2.45 -5.27
CA SER A 360 20.16 -2.43 -6.72
C SER A 360 19.30 -1.32 -7.33
N LEU A 361 18.07 -1.15 -6.86
CA LEU A 361 17.15 -0.08 -7.27
C LEU A 361 17.72 1.30 -6.99
N VAL A 362 18.21 1.54 -5.76
CA VAL A 362 18.79 2.82 -5.35
C VAL A 362 20.05 3.15 -6.17
N GLU A 363 20.95 2.18 -6.36
CA GLU A 363 22.17 2.39 -7.13
C GLU A 363 21.89 2.71 -8.59
N MET A 364 20.93 2.01 -9.21
CA MET A 364 20.53 2.32 -10.57
C MET A 364 19.85 3.69 -10.64
N LEU A 365 18.98 4.03 -9.69
CA LEU A 365 18.32 5.33 -9.66
C LEU A 365 19.34 6.48 -9.51
N ARG A 366 20.37 6.31 -8.67
CA ARG A 366 21.48 7.27 -8.55
C ARG A 366 22.22 7.48 -9.87
N LYS A 367 22.56 6.39 -10.56
CA LYS A 367 23.22 6.45 -11.88
C LYS A 367 22.36 7.13 -12.93
N SER A 368 21.04 7.08 -12.81
CA SER A 368 20.08 7.68 -13.75
C SER A 368 19.78 9.16 -13.50
N GLY A 369 20.42 9.79 -12.53
CA GLY A 369 20.18 11.20 -12.16
C GLY A 369 19.61 11.40 -10.75
N GLY A 370 19.41 10.30 -10.00
CA GLY A 370 18.93 10.30 -8.62
C GLY A 370 17.41 10.38 -8.48
N ALA A 371 16.95 10.41 -7.23
CA ALA A 371 15.54 10.53 -6.85
C ALA A 371 15.03 11.98 -6.99
N LYS A 372 15.19 12.56 -8.19
CA LYS A 372 14.77 13.93 -8.55
C LYS A 372 13.80 13.88 -9.73
N GLY A 373 12.58 13.43 -9.47
CA GLY A 373 11.57 13.21 -10.50
C GLY A 373 10.27 12.70 -9.92
N TYR A 374 9.65 11.71 -10.55
CA TYR A 374 8.38 11.14 -10.11
C TYR A 374 8.46 9.61 -9.99
N ALA A 375 7.81 9.08 -8.96
CA ALA A 375 7.46 7.67 -8.89
C ALA A 375 6.01 7.51 -9.35
N ILE A 376 5.74 6.51 -10.17
CA ILE A 376 4.43 6.26 -10.77
C ILE A 376 4.03 4.84 -10.41
N VAL A 377 2.92 4.68 -9.70
CA VAL A 377 2.33 3.38 -9.41
C VAL A 377 1.14 3.20 -10.32
N ILE A 378 1.16 2.21 -11.20
CA ILE A 378 0.10 1.97 -12.18
C ILE A 378 -0.33 0.50 -12.21
N ASN A 379 -1.64 0.27 -12.27
CA ASN A 379 -2.20 -1.08 -12.37
C ASN A 379 -2.29 -1.49 -13.84
N ILE A 380 -1.69 -2.62 -14.21
CA ILE A 380 -1.63 -3.03 -15.62
C ILE A 380 -2.73 -4.03 -16.02
N SER A 381 -3.21 -4.84 -15.06
CA SER A 381 -4.34 -5.75 -15.24
C SER A 381 -4.84 -6.33 -13.91
N ASP A 382 -5.87 -7.16 -13.96
CA ASP A 382 -6.46 -7.93 -12.85
C ASP A 382 -6.02 -9.40 -12.82
N GLU A 383 -4.95 -9.76 -13.54
CA GLU A 383 -4.41 -11.11 -13.52
C GLU A 383 -3.93 -11.53 -12.12
N GLN A 384 -4.14 -12.81 -11.80
CA GLN A 384 -3.81 -13.41 -10.51
C GLN A 384 -2.40 -14.03 -10.52
N ARG A 385 -1.40 -13.25 -10.93
CA ARG A 385 0.03 -13.62 -10.94
C ARG A 385 0.94 -12.39 -10.83
N PRO A 386 2.21 -12.56 -10.43
CA PRO A 386 3.19 -11.48 -10.45
C PRO A 386 3.29 -10.80 -11.81
N VAL A 387 3.59 -9.50 -11.80
CA VAL A 387 4.00 -8.78 -13.01
C VAL A 387 5.41 -9.22 -13.38
N THR A 388 5.62 -9.56 -14.64
CA THR A 388 6.92 -9.95 -15.18
C THR A 388 7.32 -9.04 -16.33
N LEU A 389 8.62 -9.00 -16.68
CA LEU A 389 9.10 -8.18 -17.79
C LEU A 389 8.34 -8.43 -19.12
N PRO A 390 8.02 -9.69 -19.51
CA PRO A 390 7.17 -9.97 -20.67
C PRO A 390 5.82 -9.24 -20.70
N ASP A 391 5.22 -8.94 -19.53
CA ASP A 391 3.97 -8.18 -19.46
C ASP A 391 4.13 -6.72 -19.90
N VAL A 392 5.37 -6.22 -19.91
CA VAL A 392 5.71 -4.81 -20.04
C VAL A 392 6.42 -4.51 -21.36
N LEU A 393 7.22 -5.46 -21.88
CA LEU A 393 7.96 -5.31 -23.16
C LEU A 393 7.10 -4.76 -24.31
N PRO A 394 5.84 -5.19 -24.52
CA PRO A 394 5.01 -4.66 -25.61
C PRO A 394 4.75 -3.15 -25.56
N TYR A 395 4.91 -2.51 -24.40
CA TYR A 395 4.77 -1.05 -24.24
C TYR A 395 6.10 -0.31 -24.37
N LEU A 396 7.22 -1.01 -24.20
CA LEU A 396 8.57 -0.44 -24.32
C LEU A 396 9.01 -0.38 -25.79
N GLU A 397 8.65 -1.39 -26.58
CA GLU A 397 9.05 -1.53 -28.00
C GLU A 397 8.29 -0.61 -28.97
N LYS A 398 7.18 0.00 -28.52
CA LYS A 398 6.39 0.95 -29.31
C LYS A 398 6.95 2.38 -29.31
N ASN A 399 8.13 2.61 -28.71
CA ASN A 399 8.73 3.93 -28.52
C ASN A 399 9.92 4.20 -29.42
#